data_AF-A0A957L8Y3-F1
#
_entry.id   AF-A0A957L8Y3-F1
#
_cell.length_a   1.000
_cell.length_b   1.000
_cell.length_c   1.000
_cell.angle_alpha   90.00
_cell.angle_beta   90.00
_cell.angle_gamma   90.00
#
_symmetry.space_group_name_H-M   'P 1'
#
loop_
_entity.id
_entity.type
_entity.pdbx_description
1 polymer ?
#
loop_
_entity_poly.entity_id
_entity_poly.type
_entity_poly.pdbx_seq_one_letter_code
_entity_poly.pdbx_strand_id
1 'polypeptide(L)'
;MKPILGLYPQPAAEQPLIGTYLNHQIRNKAQQQERPFVYTNYVVSLDGRIAIPHPNKAGMMVPKSTANERDWRLFQELACQADVLISSGRYLRDVADGRAQEILNTDDPNFADLRKWRNEQGLPTHPDIVIVSSSLDFPIPERLTADGRKVIVFTTADSDPQRRAELEAQAGQVYVAGEKQVEGQKMIGRLGKLGYQVIYNASGPKIFHMLLAAGVVDRLYLTHANRLLGGDPFSPVVEGALLKPPIDLKLNTLYYDTHAPTGVAPLMPYRRFSSYIDAPDSYSDTTCFLKAILYRLMISLTIFCPDSFYFCKL
;
A
#
# COMPACT_ATOMS: atom_id res chain seq x y z
N MET A 1 -16.51 11.53 11.11
CA MET A 1 -16.82 10.60 9.99
C MET A 1 -17.69 9.45 10.51
N LYS A 2 -18.60 8.91 9.70
CA LYS A 2 -19.47 7.78 10.09
C LYS A 2 -18.67 6.48 10.33
N PRO A 3 -19.15 5.55 11.18
CA PRO A 3 -18.44 4.31 11.52
C PRO A 3 -18.28 3.36 10.31
N ILE A 4 -17.50 2.31 10.54
CA ILE A 4 -17.35 1.12 9.69
C ILE A 4 -17.75 -0.12 10.50
N LEU A 5 -18.13 -1.20 9.82
CA LEU A 5 -18.44 -2.47 10.46
C LEU A 5 -17.21 -3.38 10.41
N GLY A 6 -16.63 -3.73 11.56
CA GLY A 6 -15.64 -4.80 11.65
C GLY A 6 -16.29 -6.15 11.46
N LEU A 7 -15.79 -6.94 10.51
CA LEU A 7 -16.26 -8.29 10.19
C LEU A 7 -15.26 -9.38 10.60
N TYR A 8 -13.99 -9.02 10.80
CA TYR A 8 -12.97 -9.93 11.31
C TYR A 8 -11.94 -9.16 12.16
N PRO A 9 -11.51 -9.71 13.31
CA PRO A 9 -12.02 -10.95 13.94
C PRO A 9 -13.49 -10.83 14.39
N GLN A 10 -14.15 -11.96 14.58
CA GLN A 10 -15.53 -12.02 15.09
C GLN A 10 -15.56 -11.80 16.62
N PRO A 11 -16.68 -11.32 17.20
CA PRO A 11 -17.94 -10.98 16.54
C PRO A 11 -17.86 -9.66 15.75
N ALA A 12 -18.73 -9.52 14.74
CA ALA A 12 -18.82 -8.29 13.98
C ALA A 12 -19.35 -7.13 14.84
N ALA A 13 -18.73 -5.96 14.74
CA ALA A 13 -19.09 -4.78 15.53
C ALA A 13 -18.79 -3.48 14.79
N GLU A 14 -19.66 -2.47 14.97
CA GLU A 14 -19.36 -1.12 14.50
C GLU A 14 -18.18 -0.52 15.25
N GLN A 15 -17.35 0.22 14.53
CA GLN A 15 -16.21 0.92 15.10
C GLN A 15 -15.95 2.26 14.40
N PRO A 16 -15.31 3.22 15.09
CA PRO A 16 -14.93 4.48 14.47
C PRO A 16 -13.97 4.27 13.30
N LEU A 17 -14.24 4.89 12.15
CA LEU A 17 -13.30 4.94 11.02
C LEU A 17 -11.99 5.65 11.42
N ILE A 18 -12.14 6.79 12.11
CA ILE A 18 -11.02 7.58 12.62
C ILE A 18 -10.34 6.78 13.73
N GLY A 19 -9.05 6.53 13.57
CA GLY A 19 -8.23 5.75 14.49
C GLY A 19 -8.23 4.25 14.21
N THR A 20 -8.98 3.76 13.22
CA THR A 20 -9.03 2.32 12.89
C THR A 20 -7.62 1.77 12.67
N TYR A 21 -6.80 2.43 11.83
CA TYR A 21 -5.48 1.93 11.50
C TYR A 21 -4.41 2.31 12.51
N LEU A 22 -4.62 3.36 13.31
CA LEU A 22 -3.78 3.64 14.48
C LEU A 22 -3.90 2.52 15.53
N ASN A 23 -5.11 1.99 15.73
CA ASN A 23 -5.39 0.91 16.69
C ASN A 23 -4.75 -0.43 16.30
N HIS A 24 -4.20 -0.57 15.09
CA HIS A 24 -3.43 -1.76 14.70
C HIS A 24 -2.04 -1.82 15.35
N GLN A 25 -1.60 -0.73 16.00
CA GLN A 25 -0.37 -0.66 16.77
C GLN A 25 0.86 -1.14 16.00
N ILE A 26 1.02 -0.68 14.75
CA ILE A 26 2.12 -1.11 13.87
C ILE A 26 3.48 -0.87 14.53
N ARG A 27 3.65 0.26 15.22
CA ARG A 27 4.90 0.60 15.92
C ARG A 27 5.23 -0.39 17.04
N ASN A 28 4.24 -0.83 17.83
CA ASN A 28 4.45 -1.84 18.87
C ASN A 28 4.86 -3.18 18.26
N LYS A 29 4.30 -3.54 17.09
CA LYS A 29 4.70 -4.75 16.35
C LYS A 29 6.13 -4.66 15.83
N ALA A 30 6.53 -3.50 15.32
CA ALA A 30 7.89 -3.27 14.85
C ALA A 30 8.93 -3.40 15.98
N GLN A 31 8.61 -2.91 17.18
CA GLN A 31 9.47 -3.06 18.36
C GLN A 31 9.66 -4.51 18.82
N GLN A 32 8.76 -5.41 18.43
CA GLN A 32 8.82 -6.84 18.75
C GLN A 32 9.60 -7.66 17.71
N GLN A 33 10.18 -7.01 16.70
CA GLN A 33 10.90 -7.67 15.61
C GLN A 33 12.34 -7.14 15.52
N GLU A 34 13.26 -8.00 15.06
CA GLU A 34 14.67 -7.65 14.87
C GLU A 34 14.95 -6.90 13.55
N ARG A 35 13.95 -6.86 12.66
CA ARG A 35 14.02 -6.19 11.36
C ARG A 35 12.92 -5.13 11.24
N PRO A 36 13.08 -4.16 10.32
CA PRO A 36 12.03 -3.18 10.07
C PRO A 36 10.70 -3.85 9.67
N PHE A 37 9.61 -3.30 10.17
CA PHE A 37 8.26 -3.68 9.81
C PHE A 37 7.84 -2.93 8.54
N VAL A 38 7.60 -3.65 7.45
CA VAL A 38 7.28 -3.08 6.14
C VAL A 38 5.82 -3.34 5.79
N TYR A 39 5.10 -2.30 5.43
CA TYR A 39 3.70 -2.42 5.03
C TYR A 39 3.37 -1.54 3.83
N THR A 40 2.24 -1.81 3.19
CA THR A 40 1.76 -1.05 2.04
C THR A 40 0.25 -0.97 2.05
N ASN A 41 -0.32 -0.06 1.26
CA ASN A 41 -1.75 -0.04 1.02
C ASN A 41 -2.09 0.14 -0.47
N TYR A 42 -3.28 -0.34 -0.85
CA TYR A 42 -3.88 -0.05 -2.15
C TYR A 42 -5.39 0.08 -2.04
N VAL A 43 -5.97 0.93 -2.88
CA VAL A 43 -7.39 0.87 -3.24
C VAL A 43 -7.49 0.22 -4.60
N VAL A 44 -8.23 -0.87 -4.69
CA VAL A 44 -8.32 -1.72 -5.89
C VAL A 44 -9.78 -1.85 -6.34
N SER A 45 -10.04 -1.81 -7.64
CA SER A 45 -11.34 -2.18 -8.20
C SER A 45 -11.61 -3.68 -8.09
N LEU A 46 -12.83 -4.15 -8.35
CA LEU A 46 -13.15 -5.59 -8.33
C LEU A 46 -12.39 -6.38 -9.39
N ASP A 47 -12.11 -5.74 -10.52
CA ASP A 47 -11.31 -6.26 -11.62
C ASP A 47 -9.81 -5.92 -11.48
N GLY A 48 -9.33 -5.63 -10.27
CA GLY A 48 -7.89 -5.65 -9.93
C GLY A 48 -7.10 -4.39 -10.26
N ARG A 49 -7.74 -3.26 -10.60
CA ARG A 49 -7.07 -2.02 -11.03
C ARG A 49 -6.80 -1.10 -9.85
N ILE A 50 -5.54 -0.71 -9.67
CA ILE A 50 -5.14 0.35 -8.72
C ILE A 50 -4.89 1.68 -9.43
N ALA A 51 -4.57 1.64 -10.73
CA ALA A 51 -4.41 2.84 -11.55
C ALA A 51 -4.90 2.58 -12.99
N ILE A 52 -5.43 3.63 -13.62
CA ILE A 52 -5.91 3.66 -15.00
C ILE A 52 -5.19 4.78 -15.78
N PRO A 53 -5.23 4.80 -17.11
CA PRO A 53 -4.60 5.86 -17.89
C PRO A 53 -5.20 7.22 -17.53
N HIS A 54 -4.36 8.24 -17.43
CA HIS A 54 -4.86 9.59 -17.24
C HIS A 54 -5.57 10.05 -18.53
N PRO A 55 -6.79 10.62 -18.48
CA PRO A 55 -7.60 10.87 -19.67
C PRO A 55 -6.96 11.86 -20.65
N ASN A 56 -6.23 12.85 -20.12
CA ASN A 56 -5.69 13.96 -20.89
C ASN A 56 -4.16 14.10 -20.82
N LYS A 57 -3.46 13.16 -20.18
CA LYS A 57 -2.01 13.27 -19.92
C LYS A 57 -1.38 11.89 -20.02
N ALA A 58 -0.08 11.83 -20.31
CA ALA A 58 0.65 10.57 -20.24
C ALA A 58 0.72 10.04 -18.78
N GLY A 59 0.72 8.72 -18.64
CA GLY A 59 0.87 8.04 -17.35
C GLY A 59 -0.44 7.51 -16.77
N MET A 60 -0.35 7.07 -15.52
CA MET A 60 -1.44 6.42 -14.80
C MET A 60 -1.93 7.32 -13.67
N MET A 61 -3.20 7.20 -13.30
CA MET A 61 -3.78 7.89 -12.16
C MET A 61 -4.61 6.92 -11.31
N VAL A 62 -4.71 7.22 -10.02
CA VAL A 62 -5.67 6.54 -9.14
C VAL A 62 -7.09 6.89 -9.63
N PRO A 63 -7.97 5.90 -9.88
CA PRO A 63 -9.32 6.18 -10.34
C PRO A 63 -10.10 6.95 -9.28
N LYS A 64 -10.61 8.13 -9.62
CA LYS A 64 -11.49 8.91 -8.73
C LYS A 64 -12.78 8.17 -8.35
N SER A 65 -13.14 7.15 -9.12
CA SER A 65 -14.30 6.29 -8.88
C SER A 65 -14.08 5.25 -7.77
N THR A 66 -12.83 4.94 -7.41
CA THR A 66 -12.51 3.92 -6.39
C THR A 66 -12.02 4.51 -5.07
N ALA A 67 -11.30 5.64 -5.11
CA ALA A 67 -10.80 6.35 -3.93
C ALA A 67 -11.76 7.45 -3.44
N ASN A 68 -11.83 7.65 -2.13
CA ASN A 68 -12.59 8.73 -1.50
C ASN A 68 -11.90 9.30 -0.26
N GLU A 69 -12.52 10.28 0.41
CA GLU A 69 -11.98 10.93 1.60
C GLU A 69 -11.78 9.97 2.79
N ARG A 70 -12.57 8.89 2.88
CA ARG A 70 -12.45 7.89 3.95
C ARG A 70 -11.23 7.00 3.72
N ASP A 71 -10.97 6.61 2.47
CA ASP A 71 -9.71 5.94 2.11
C ASP A 71 -8.51 6.85 2.33
N TRP A 72 -8.65 8.14 1.99
CA TRP A 72 -7.60 9.13 2.19
C TRP A 72 -7.28 9.30 3.68
N ARG A 73 -8.31 9.38 4.53
CA ARG A 73 -8.14 9.39 5.99
C ARG A 73 -7.34 8.19 6.49
N LEU A 74 -7.68 6.99 6.02
CA LEU A 74 -7.00 5.76 6.41
C LEU A 74 -5.58 5.67 5.84
N PHE A 75 -5.35 6.16 4.62
CA PHE A 75 -4.01 6.32 4.07
C PHE A 75 -3.15 7.23 4.96
N GLN A 76 -3.70 8.37 5.42
CA GLN A 76 -2.97 9.29 6.31
C GLN A 76 -2.67 8.65 7.68
N GLU A 77 -3.56 7.81 8.23
CA GLU A 77 -3.28 7.03 9.45
C GLU A 77 -2.16 6.01 9.27
N LEU A 78 -2.01 5.44 8.07
CA LEU A 78 -0.89 4.56 7.74
C LEU A 78 0.40 5.36 7.56
N ALA A 79 0.33 6.50 6.84
CA ALA A 79 1.48 7.36 6.60
C ALA A 79 2.02 7.97 7.89
N CYS A 80 1.15 8.41 8.81
CA CYS A 80 1.58 9.05 10.05
C CYS A 80 2.26 8.09 11.03
N GLN A 81 2.05 6.77 10.90
CA GLN A 81 2.73 5.77 11.74
C GLN A 81 4.16 5.47 11.28
N ALA A 82 4.50 5.81 10.03
CA ALA A 82 5.78 5.47 9.43
C ALA A 82 6.93 6.33 9.96
N ASP A 83 8.12 5.73 10.03
CA ASP A 83 9.37 6.50 10.12
C ASP A 83 9.78 7.00 8.74
N VAL A 84 9.50 6.22 7.69
CA VAL A 84 9.88 6.53 6.31
C VAL A 84 8.85 6.05 5.29
N LEU A 85 8.61 6.88 4.26
CA LEU A 85 7.75 6.58 3.12
C LEU A 85 8.58 6.17 1.89
N ILE A 86 8.36 4.98 1.35
CA ILE A 86 8.95 4.58 0.07
C ILE A 86 8.08 5.11 -1.08
N SER A 87 8.71 5.81 -2.01
CA SER A 87 8.18 6.27 -3.29
C SER A 87 9.19 6.00 -4.42
N SER A 88 8.93 6.54 -5.61
CA SER A 88 9.74 6.31 -6.81
C SER A 88 10.17 7.60 -7.49
N GLY A 89 11.28 7.55 -8.24
CA GLY A 89 11.70 8.67 -9.07
C GLY A 89 10.62 9.07 -10.10
N ARG A 90 9.88 8.08 -10.63
CA ARG A 90 8.72 8.33 -11.50
C ARG A 90 7.65 9.18 -10.81
N TYR A 91 7.31 8.86 -9.56
CA TYR A 91 6.33 9.62 -8.81
C TYR A 91 6.77 11.08 -8.64
N LEU A 92 8.05 11.35 -8.35
CA LEU A 92 8.55 12.72 -8.24
C LEU A 92 8.50 13.50 -9.56
N ARG A 93 8.74 12.83 -10.70
CA ARG A 93 8.48 13.44 -12.02
C ARG A 93 7.00 13.74 -12.22
N ASP A 94 6.12 12.79 -11.87
CA ASP A 94 4.66 12.98 -11.96
C ASP A 94 4.17 14.13 -11.05
N VAL A 95 4.80 14.36 -9.89
CA VAL A 95 4.55 15.53 -9.02
C VAL A 95 5.00 16.82 -9.70
N ALA A 96 6.22 16.87 -10.24
CA ALA A 96 6.76 18.06 -10.90
C ALA A 96 5.89 18.50 -12.10
N ASP A 97 5.27 17.54 -12.79
CA ASP A 97 4.36 17.79 -13.90
C ASP A 97 2.90 18.11 -13.47
N GLY A 98 2.62 18.19 -12.17
CA GLY A 98 1.27 18.39 -11.63
C GLY A 98 0.29 17.27 -12.03
N ARG A 99 0.78 16.02 -12.06
CA ARG A 99 0.01 14.81 -12.45
C ARG A 99 -0.25 13.88 -11.27
N ALA A 100 0.58 13.92 -10.23
CA ALA A 100 0.45 13.04 -9.07
C ALA A 100 -0.46 13.62 -7.99
N GLN A 101 -1.09 12.72 -7.23
CA GLN A 101 -1.70 13.04 -5.95
C GLN A 101 -0.60 13.26 -4.90
N GLU A 102 -0.80 14.22 -4.00
CA GLU A 102 0.16 14.63 -2.98
C GLU A 102 0.28 13.66 -1.79
N ILE A 103 0.80 12.45 -2.03
CA ILE A 103 0.88 11.37 -1.01
C ILE A 103 2.07 11.52 -0.05
N LEU A 104 3.02 12.39 -0.35
CA LEU A 104 4.18 12.65 0.51
C LEU A 104 3.97 13.82 1.48
N ASN A 105 2.87 14.57 1.34
CA ASN A 105 2.49 15.61 2.29
C ASN A 105 1.69 15.00 3.45
N THR A 106 2.33 14.87 4.61
CA THR A 106 1.70 14.32 5.82
C THR A 106 1.26 15.40 6.82
N ASP A 107 1.41 16.68 6.48
CA ASP A 107 1.08 17.81 7.37
C ASP A 107 -0.06 18.69 6.83
N ASP A 108 -1.10 18.07 6.31
CA ASP A 108 -2.30 18.80 5.90
C ASP A 108 -3.11 19.22 7.16
N PRO A 109 -3.54 20.50 7.29
CA PRO A 109 -4.37 20.99 8.39
C PRO A 109 -5.57 20.10 8.75
N ASN A 110 -6.18 19.43 7.77
CA ASN A 110 -7.32 18.53 7.93
C ASN A 110 -7.01 17.27 8.79
N PHE A 111 -5.72 16.97 9.01
CA PHE A 111 -5.26 15.84 9.82
C PHE A 111 -4.43 16.28 11.03
N ALA A 112 -4.82 17.40 11.66
CA ALA A 112 -4.18 17.92 12.88
C ALA A 112 -4.12 16.91 14.03
N ASP A 113 -5.07 15.99 14.11
CA ASP A 113 -5.08 14.90 15.08
C ASP A 113 -3.93 13.91 14.84
N LEU A 114 -3.57 13.63 13.58
CA LEU A 114 -2.45 12.74 13.25
C LEU A 114 -1.09 13.40 13.53
N ARG A 115 -0.98 14.72 13.29
CA ARG A 115 0.17 15.52 13.75
C ARG A 115 0.34 15.40 15.26
N LYS A 116 -0.74 15.65 16.01
CA LYS A 116 -0.74 15.55 17.48
C LYS A 116 -0.32 14.16 17.92
N TRP A 117 -0.87 13.12 17.30
CA TRP A 117 -0.50 11.74 17.58
C TRP A 117 1.00 11.48 17.35
N ARG A 118 1.59 11.93 16.23
CA ARG A 118 3.04 11.78 15.98
C ARG A 118 3.88 12.45 17.06
N ASN A 119 3.52 13.66 17.47
CA ASN A 119 4.21 14.39 18.54
C ASN A 119 4.12 13.63 19.88
N GLU A 120 2.96 13.08 20.21
CA GLU A 120 2.76 12.25 21.43
C GLU A 120 3.58 10.95 21.38
N GLN A 121 3.85 10.41 20.19
CA GLN A 121 4.75 9.27 20.01
C GLN A 121 6.24 9.65 19.97
N GLY A 122 6.59 10.94 20.11
CA GLY A 122 7.97 11.43 20.03
C GLY A 122 8.58 11.33 18.62
N LEU A 123 7.75 11.31 17.58
CA LEU A 123 8.18 11.22 16.19
C LEU A 123 8.38 12.61 15.57
N PRO A 124 9.29 12.77 14.58
CA PRO A 124 9.39 14.01 13.80
C PRO A 124 8.06 14.37 13.12
N THR A 125 7.84 15.63 12.77
CA THR A 125 6.61 16.10 12.11
C THR A 125 6.25 15.27 10.87
N HIS A 126 7.25 14.94 10.05
CA HIS A 126 7.10 14.13 8.85
C HIS A 126 7.87 12.82 8.96
N PRO A 127 7.37 11.72 8.37
CA PRO A 127 8.22 10.59 8.03
C PRO A 127 9.25 11.02 6.99
N ASP A 128 10.47 10.51 7.08
CA ASP A 128 11.47 10.67 6.03
C ASP A 128 10.99 10.04 4.70
N ILE A 129 11.71 10.29 3.61
CA ILE A 129 11.33 9.76 2.29
C ILE A 129 12.44 8.88 1.75
N VAL A 130 12.06 7.73 1.20
CA VAL A 130 12.91 6.88 0.38
C VAL A 130 12.45 6.96 -1.07
N ILE A 131 13.36 7.28 -1.97
CA ILE A 131 13.11 7.30 -3.41
C ILE A 131 13.87 6.15 -4.08
N VAL A 132 13.13 5.24 -4.71
CA VAL A 132 13.71 4.16 -5.51
C VAL A 132 13.77 4.58 -6.97
N SER A 133 14.97 4.56 -7.56
CA SER A 133 15.15 4.89 -8.98
C SER A 133 16.48 4.38 -9.54
N SER A 134 16.45 3.59 -10.62
CA SER A 134 17.66 3.23 -11.36
C SER A 134 18.19 4.37 -12.23
N SER A 135 17.30 5.20 -12.81
CA SER A 135 17.72 6.26 -13.75
C SER A 135 18.19 7.54 -13.07
N LEU A 136 17.84 7.75 -11.79
CA LEU A 136 18.12 8.99 -11.03
C LEU A 136 17.59 10.30 -11.67
N ASP A 137 16.76 10.16 -12.69
CA ASP A 137 16.15 11.25 -13.43
C ASP A 137 14.87 11.70 -12.73
N PHE A 138 14.99 12.58 -11.75
CA PHE A 138 13.86 13.22 -11.09
C PHE A 138 14.31 14.47 -10.34
N PRO A 139 13.44 15.47 -10.21
CA PRO A 139 13.68 16.58 -9.30
C PRO A 139 13.36 16.17 -7.86
N ILE A 140 14.01 16.81 -6.89
CA ILE A 140 13.61 16.75 -5.48
C ILE A 140 13.01 18.12 -5.14
N PRO A 141 11.68 18.22 -4.99
CA PRO A 141 11.05 19.47 -4.58
C PRO A 141 11.58 19.91 -3.20
N GLU A 142 11.94 21.20 -3.05
CA GLU A 142 12.47 21.78 -1.80
C GLU A 142 11.60 21.47 -0.58
N ARG A 143 10.27 21.46 -0.74
CA ARG A 143 9.34 21.12 0.33
C ARG A 143 9.52 19.70 0.90
N LEU A 144 10.16 18.79 0.19
CA LEU A 144 10.42 17.43 0.68
C LEU A 144 11.67 17.37 1.59
N THR A 145 12.52 18.38 1.54
CA THR A 145 13.72 18.52 2.40
C THR A 145 13.58 19.63 3.44
N ALA A 146 12.44 20.33 3.46
CA ALA A 146 12.10 21.32 4.47
C ALA A 146 12.03 20.71 5.89
N ASP A 147 12.22 21.57 6.90
CA ASP A 147 12.10 21.24 8.33
C ASP A 147 12.96 20.04 8.78
N GLY A 148 14.08 19.80 8.11
CA GLY A 148 15.03 18.72 8.43
C GLY A 148 14.58 17.33 8.00
N ARG A 149 13.53 17.21 7.18
CA ARG A 149 13.08 15.95 6.59
C ARG A 149 14.13 15.38 5.64
N LYS A 150 14.50 14.11 5.82
CA LYS A 150 15.54 13.46 5.00
C LYS A 150 14.94 12.82 3.75
N VAL A 151 15.68 12.91 2.65
CA VAL A 151 15.38 12.20 1.40
C VAL A 151 16.53 11.23 1.12
N ILE A 152 16.26 9.94 1.23
CA ILE A 152 17.21 8.85 0.98
C ILE A 152 16.94 8.26 -0.39
N VAL A 153 17.94 8.19 -1.24
CA VAL A 153 17.79 7.62 -2.59
C VAL A 153 18.40 6.23 -2.64
N PHE A 154 17.66 5.25 -3.17
CA PHE A 154 18.18 3.93 -3.50
C PHE A 154 18.22 3.73 -5.00
N THR A 155 19.39 3.32 -5.48
CA THR A 155 19.70 3.13 -6.89
C THR A 155 20.55 1.87 -7.11
N THR A 156 21.03 1.69 -8.33
CA THR A 156 21.75 0.50 -8.78
C THR A 156 23.18 0.83 -9.15
N ALA A 157 24.05 -0.18 -9.24
CA ALA A 157 25.47 0.00 -9.58
C ALA A 157 25.65 0.57 -10.99
N ASP A 158 24.73 0.21 -11.91
CA ASP A 158 24.69 0.70 -13.29
C ASP A 158 24.21 2.16 -13.41
N SER A 159 23.84 2.82 -12.31
CA SER A 159 23.42 4.22 -12.33
C SER A 159 24.58 5.18 -12.59
N ASP A 160 24.29 6.26 -13.30
CA ASP A 160 25.25 7.31 -13.66
C ASP A 160 25.96 7.86 -12.40
N PRO A 161 27.30 7.69 -12.29
CA PRO A 161 28.08 8.18 -11.16
C PRO A 161 28.00 9.70 -10.96
N GLN A 162 27.93 10.48 -12.05
CA GLN A 162 27.83 11.93 -11.95
C GLN A 162 26.47 12.33 -11.35
N ARG A 163 25.40 11.71 -11.83
CA ARG A 163 24.06 11.96 -11.30
C ARG A 163 23.93 11.54 -9.83
N ARG A 164 24.62 10.47 -9.42
CA ARG A 164 24.71 10.08 -8.00
C ARG A 164 25.35 11.18 -7.16
N ALA A 165 26.51 11.69 -7.56
CA ALA A 165 27.22 12.75 -6.84
C ALA A 165 26.38 14.04 -6.73
N GLU A 166 25.67 14.42 -7.79
CA GLU A 166 24.74 15.56 -7.77
C GLU A 166 23.61 15.37 -6.76
N LEU A 167 23.01 14.17 -6.72
CA LEU A 167 21.95 13.86 -5.76
C LEU A 167 22.46 13.74 -4.33
N GLU A 168 23.67 13.23 -4.10
CA GLU A 168 24.29 13.21 -2.77
C GLU A 168 24.49 14.64 -2.25
N ALA A 169 24.92 15.56 -3.11
CA ALA A 169 25.08 16.97 -2.75
C ALA A 169 23.74 17.68 -2.46
N GLN A 170 22.63 17.26 -3.09
CA GLN A 170 21.30 17.87 -2.92
C GLN A 170 20.45 17.24 -1.80
N ALA A 171 20.43 15.91 -1.73
CA ALA A 171 19.50 15.13 -0.91
C ALA A 171 20.16 14.52 0.34
N GLY A 172 21.48 14.43 0.34
CA GLY A 172 22.29 14.00 1.48
C GLY A 172 22.69 12.52 1.50
N GLN A 173 21.90 11.59 0.93
CA GLN A 173 22.25 10.15 0.96
C GLN A 173 21.74 9.37 -0.26
N VAL A 174 22.67 8.86 -1.09
CA VAL A 174 22.37 7.91 -2.18
C VAL A 174 23.03 6.56 -1.85
N TYR A 175 22.25 5.48 -1.93
CA TYR A 175 22.71 4.12 -1.68
C TYR A 175 22.57 3.27 -2.94
N VAL A 176 23.65 2.58 -3.29
CA VAL A 176 23.61 1.49 -4.27
C VAL A 176 23.12 0.23 -3.58
N ALA A 177 22.01 -0.33 -4.05
CA ALA A 177 21.40 -1.53 -3.50
C ALA A 177 21.02 -2.53 -4.59
N GLY A 178 21.98 -2.90 -5.44
CA GLY A 178 21.81 -3.88 -6.52
C GLY A 178 22.55 -3.47 -7.78
N GLU A 179 22.59 -4.33 -8.79
CA GLU A 179 23.35 -4.08 -10.04
C GLU A 179 22.51 -3.38 -11.11
N LYS A 180 21.51 -4.08 -11.64
CA LYS A 180 20.57 -3.59 -12.67
C LYS A 180 19.24 -3.09 -12.12
N GLN A 181 18.82 -3.67 -11.00
CA GLN A 181 17.60 -3.33 -10.28
C GLN A 181 17.92 -3.20 -8.80
N VAL A 182 17.12 -2.40 -8.10
CA VAL A 182 17.22 -2.30 -6.65
C VAL A 182 16.73 -3.61 -6.03
N GLU A 183 17.48 -4.14 -5.09
CA GLU A 183 17.21 -5.36 -4.34
C GLU A 183 16.54 -5.00 -3.01
N GLY A 184 15.31 -5.47 -2.81
CA GLY A 184 14.51 -5.14 -1.63
C GLY A 184 15.19 -5.49 -0.30
N GLN A 185 15.87 -6.64 -0.22
CA GLN A 185 16.57 -7.05 1.01
C GLN A 185 17.71 -6.09 1.39
N LYS A 186 18.55 -5.70 0.42
CA LYS A 186 19.64 -4.73 0.65
C LYS A 186 19.10 -3.37 1.06
N MET A 187 18.03 -2.91 0.41
CA MET A 187 17.38 -1.63 0.71
C MET A 187 16.80 -1.61 2.14
N ILE A 188 15.95 -2.58 2.49
CA ILE A 188 15.32 -2.63 3.82
C ILE A 188 16.37 -2.88 4.92
N GLY A 189 17.36 -3.74 4.67
CA GLY A 189 18.46 -3.97 5.61
C GLY A 189 19.31 -2.71 5.85
N ARG A 190 19.52 -1.87 4.83
CA ARG A 190 20.18 -0.57 4.99
C ARG A 190 19.34 0.39 5.81
N LEU A 191 18.03 0.46 5.56
CA LEU A 191 17.11 1.32 6.33
C LEU A 191 17.07 0.91 7.81
N GLY A 192 17.07 -0.39 8.12
CA GLY A 192 17.19 -0.87 9.49
C GLY A 192 18.50 -0.44 10.17
N LYS A 193 19.63 -0.50 9.47
CA LYS A 193 20.93 0.01 9.97
C LYS A 193 20.95 1.52 10.20
N LEU A 194 20.10 2.28 9.51
CA LEU A 194 19.91 3.71 9.72
C LEU A 194 18.95 4.02 10.88
N GLY A 195 18.36 3.00 11.51
CA GLY A 195 17.47 3.12 12.67
C GLY A 195 15.98 3.20 12.32
N TYR A 196 15.59 3.08 11.05
CA TYR A 196 14.19 3.05 10.65
C TYR A 196 13.55 1.70 11.02
N GLN A 197 12.47 1.73 11.80
CA GLN A 197 11.77 0.52 12.26
C GLN A 197 10.44 0.30 11.56
N VAL A 198 9.77 1.37 11.13
CA VAL A 198 8.42 1.33 10.54
C VAL A 198 8.46 1.94 9.14
N ILE A 199 8.33 1.10 8.12
CA ILE A 199 8.54 1.46 6.72
C ILE A 199 7.22 1.31 5.96
N TYR A 200 6.75 2.39 5.35
CA TYR A 200 5.52 2.37 4.56
C TYR A 200 5.81 2.51 3.08
N ASN A 201 5.48 1.48 2.31
CA ASN A 201 5.50 1.53 0.85
C ASN A 201 4.24 2.23 0.32
N ALA A 202 4.41 3.48 -0.11
CA ALA A 202 3.37 4.29 -0.76
C ALA A 202 3.53 4.30 -2.29
N SER A 203 4.34 3.39 -2.85
CA SER A 203 4.71 3.39 -4.25
C SER A 203 3.92 2.37 -5.09
N GLY A 204 4.21 2.35 -6.39
CA GLY A 204 3.50 1.54 -7.37
C GLY A 204 3.82 0.04 -7.35
N PRO A 205 3.18 -0.73 -8.25
CA PRO A 205 3.12 -2.19 -8.18
C PRO A 205 4.44 -2.90 -8.45
N LYS A 206 5.38 -2.25 -9.15
CA LYS A 206 6.74 -2.79 -9.41
C LYS A 206 7.62 -2.79 -8.16
N ILE A 207 7.58 -1.72 -7.37
CA ILE A 207 8.32 -1.67 -6.12
C ILE A 207 7.66 -2.60 -5.10
N PHE A 208 6.34 -2.70 -5.08
CA PHE A 208 5.68 -3.68 -4.23
C PHE A 208 6.05 -5.12 -4.62
N HIS A 209 6.10 -5.44 -5.91
CA HIS A 209 6.63 -6.71 -6.41
C HIS A 209 8.07 -6.96 -5.94
N MET A 210 8.96 -5.98 -6.06
CA MET A 210 10.35 -6.06 -5.59
C MET A 210 10.42 -6.38 -4.08
N LEU A 211 9.59 -5.74 -3.26
CA LEU A 211 9.54 -5.98 -1.81
C LEU A 211 8.97 -7.37 -1.48
N LEU A 212 7.93 -7.79 -2.20
CA LEU A 212 7.33 -9.12 -2.07
C LEU A 212 8.34 -10.22 -2.44
N ALA A 213 9.00 -10.10 -3.59
CA ALA A 213 10.02 -11.04 -4.05
C ALA A 213 11.23 -11.12 -3.09
N ALA A 214 11.51 -10.04 -2.37
CA ALA A 214 12.54 -9.99 -1.34
C ALA A 214 12.13 -10.61 0.00
N GLY A 215 10.85 -10.95 0.20
CA GLY A 215 10.34 -11.52 1.46
C GLY A 215 10.36 -10.54 2.64
N VAL A 216 10.35 -9.24 2.37
CA VAL A 216 10.52 -8.19 3.41
C VAL A 216 9.22 -7.50 3.81
N VAL A 217 8.08 -7.84 3.20
CA VAL A 217 6.77 -7.23 3.49
C VAL A 217 6.09 -7.98 4.64
N ASP A 218 5.60 -7.23 5.63
CA ASP A 218 4.85 -7.77 6.77
C ASP A 218 3.34 -7.66 6.60
N ARG A 219 2.86 -6.56 5.99
CA ARG A 219 1.43 -6.25 5.96
C ARG A 219 0.96 -5.54 4.70
N LEU A 220 -0.14 -6.03 4.15
CA LEU A 220 -0.88 -5.40 3.06
C LEU A 220 -2.23 -4.89 3.60
N TYR A 221 -2.52 -3.62 3.37
CA TYR A 221 -3.82 -3.00 3.57
C TYR A 221 -4.51 -2.83 2.21
N LEU A 222 -5.58 -3.57 1.97
CA LEU A 222 -6.25 -3.58 0.68
C LEU A 222 -7.69 -3.16 0.82
N THR A 223 -8.07 -2.08 0.16
CA THR A 223 -9.46 -1.67 0.05
C THR A 223 -10.02 -2.07 -1.32
N HIS A 224 -10.96 -3.00 -1.36
CA HIS A 224 -11.66 -3.41 -2.58
C HIS A 224 -12.88 -2.53 -2.85
N ALA A 225 -12.80 -1.60 -3.80
CA ALA A 225 -13.92 -0.84 -4.32
C ALA A 225 -14.80 -1.68 -5.26
N ASN A 226 -16.13 -1.58 -5.12
CA ASN A 226 -17.11 -2.42 -5.87
C ASN A 226 -17.41 -1.91 -7.26
N ARG A 227 -16.35 -1.57 -7.96
CA ARG A 227 -16.44 -1.04 -9.30
C ARG A 227 -15.65 -1.96 -10.20
N LEU A 228 -16.23 -2.24 -11.35
CA LEU A 228 -15.52 -2.78 -12.50
C LEU A 228 -15.18 -1.57 -13.37
N LEU A 229 -13.91 -1.43 -13.74
CA LEU A 229 -13.47 -0.29 -14.55
C LEU A 229 -13.19 -0.70 -15.99
N GLY A 230 -12.71 -1.93 -16.21
CA GLY A 230 -12.27 -2.40 -17.52
C GLY A 230 -11.14 -1.55 -18.12
N GLY A 231 -10.84 -1.78 -19.39
CA GLY A 231 -9.89 -0.98 -20.17
C GLY A 231 -8.42 -1.31 -19.95
N ASP A 232 -7.64 -1.10 -21.01
CA ASP A 232 -6.19 -1.23 -21.09
C ASP A 232 -5.56 0.08 -21.60
N PRO A 233 -4.30 0.38 -21.21
CA PRO A 233 -3.51 -0.31 -20.20
C PRO A 233 -3.98 0.01 -18.77
N PHE A 234 -3.66 -0.84 -17.78
CA PHE A 234 -3.92 -0.58 -16.36
C PHE A 234 -2.76 -1.01 -15.47
N SER A 235 -2.73 -0.54 -14.23
CA SER A 235 -1.79 -1.05 -13.21
C SER A 235 -2.51 -1.98 -12.24
N PRO A 236 -2.06 -3.25 -12.09
CA PRO A 236 -2.54 -4.17 -11.06
C PRO A 236 -1.89 -3.84 -9.70
N VAL A 237 -2.27 -4.56 -8.64
CA VAL A 237 -1.64 -4.44 -7.31
C VAL A 237 -0.15 -4.83 -7.36
N VAL A 238 0.21 -5.87 -8.12
CA VAL A 238 1.58 -6.39 -8.24
C VAL A 238 1.92 -6.50 -9.73
N GLU A 239 3.04 -5.90 -10.14
CA GLU A 239 3.52 -5.90 -11.52
C GLU A 239 4.98 -6.33 -11.55
N GLY A 240 5.28 -7.46 -12.19
CA GLY A 240 6.63 -8.01 -12.25
C GLY A 240 6.63 -9.48 -12.69
N ALA A 241 7.79 -10.12 -12.58
CA ALA A 241 7.91 -11.55 -12.87
C ALA A 241 7.03 -12.40 -11.93
N LEU A 242 6.62 -13.58 -12.39
CA LEU A 242 5.84 -14.49 -11.53
C LEU A 242 6.61 -14.81 -10.25
N LEU A 243 5.97 -14.61 -9.09
CA LEU A 243 6.53 -14.98 -7.78
C LEU A 243 6.56 -16.50 -7.66
N LYS A 244 7.72 -17.05 -7.30
CA LYS A 244 7.96 -18.49 -7.17
C LYS A 244 8.69 -18.74 -5.84
N PRO A 245 8.04 -19.38 -4.83
CA PRO A 245 6.63 -19.79 -4.80
C PRO A 245 5.67 -18.59 -4.76
N PRO A 246 4.34 -18.80 -4.93
CA PRO A 246 3.36 -17.77 -4.60
C PRO A 246 3.47 -17.36 -3.12
N ILE A 247 3.09 -16.12 -2.81
CA ILE A 247 3.12 -15.59 -1.44
C ILE A 247 1.74 -15.75 -0.81
N ASP A 248 1.69 -16.43 0.32
CA ASP A 248 0.47 -16.64 1.08
C ASP A 248 0.20 -15.49 2.05
N LEU A 249 -1.09 -15.13 2.16
CA LEU A 249 -1.59 -14.03 2.96
C LEU A 249 -2.60 -14.54 3.98
N LYS A 250 -2.40 -14.19 5.25
CA LYS A 250 -3.34 -14.47 6.35
C LYS A 250 -4.21 -13.25 6.64
N LEU A 251 -5.52 -13.45 6.69
CA LEU A 251 -6.45 -12.41 7.12
C LEU A 251 -6.17 -11.95 8.55
N ASN A 252 -5.93 -10.64 8.71
CA ASN A 252 -5.68 -9.99 9.99
C ASN A 252 -6.89 -9.21 10.48
N THR A 253 -7.47 -8.37 9.63
CA THR A 253 -8.72 -7.63 9.91
C THR A 253 -9.56 -7.54 8.65
N LEU A 254 -10.88 -7.47 8.83
CA LEU A 254 -11.82 -7.21 7.75
C LEU A 254 -12.81 -6.15 8.18
N TYR A 255 -12.97 -5.10 7.39
CA TYR A 255 -13.98 -4.08 7.61
C TYR A 255 -14.89 -3.94 6.40
N TYR A 256 -16.13 -3.55 6.67
CA TYR A 256 -17.14 -3.17 5.70
C TYR A 256 -17.51 -1.71 5.89
N ASP A 257 -17.30 -0.91 4.84
CA ASP A 257 -17.64 0.51 4.84
C ASP A 257 -18.95 0.73 4.06
N THR A 258 -20.01 1.05 4.79
CA THR A 258 -21.35 1.33 4.25
C THR A 258 -21.48 2.71 3.60
N HIS A 259 -20.43 3.55 3.67
CA HIS A 259 -20.47 4.96 3.26
C HIS A 259 -19.53 5.28 2.10
N ALA A 260 -19.24 4.30 1.24
CA ALA A 260 -18.39 4.39 0.05
C ALA A 260 -19.01 5.31 -1.04
N PRO A 261 -18.29 5.64 -2.14
CA PRO A 261 -18.57 6.81 -2.99
C PRO A 261 -20.02 6.87 -3.52
N THR A 262 -20.57 8.09 -3.59
CA THR A 262 -21.92 8.41 -4.06
C THR A 262 -22.28 7.68 -5.36
N GLY A 263 -23.50 7.12 -5.42
CA GLY A 263 -24.03 6.39 -6.57
C GLY A 263 -23.93 4.85 -6.50
N VAL A 264 -23.48 4.28 -5.37
CA VAL A 264 -23.43 2.82 -5.16
C VAL A 264 -24.39 2.46 -4.02
N ALA A 265 -25.46 1.70 -4.30
CA ALA A 265 -26.50 1.36 -3.33
C ALA A 265 -26.11 0.18 -2.40
N PRO A 266 -26.60 0.10 -1.14
CA PRO A 266 -26.22 -0.91 -0.13
C PRO A 266 -27.15 -2.16 -0.07
N LEU A 267 -26.68 -3.29 0.55
CA LEU A 267 -27.40 -4.47 1.15
C LEU A 267 -26.74 -5.90 1.16
N MET A 268 -26.15 -6.34 2.29
CA MET A 268 -25.95 -7.77 2.65
C MET A 268 -27.24 -8.40 3.28
N PRO A 269 -27.38 -9.72 3.68
CA PRO A 269 -26.36 -10.75 4.01
C PRO A 269 -26.60 -12.26 3.59
N TYR A 270 -25.55 -13.11 3.77
CA TYR A 270 -25.51 -14.58 4.07
C TYR A 270 -25.62 -15.67 2.96
N ARG A 271 -24.54 -16.46 2.71
CA ARG A 271 -24.41 -17.94 2.96
C ARG A 271 -23.14 -18.61 2.34
N ARG A 272 -22.49 -19.45 3.17
CA ARG A 272 -21.73 -20.70 2.94
C ARG A 272 -20.79 -20.84 1.73
N PHE A 273 -19.48 -20.95 2.00
CA PHE A 273 -18.58 -21.77 1.18
C PHE A 273 -18.66 -23.23 1.66
N SER A 274 -19.23 -24.11 0.83
CA SER A 274 -18.97 -25.55 0.85
C SER A 274 -18.49 -25.90 -0.55
N SER A 275 -17.23 -26.28 -0.67
CA SER A 275 -16.66 -26.81 -1.90
C SER A 275 -17.27 -28.17 -2.21
N TYR A 276 -17.89 -28.34 -3.38
CA TYR A 276 -17.73 -29.49 -4.27
C TYR A 276 -18.20 -29.13 -5.69
N ILE A 277 -17.42 -29.58 -6.66
CA ILE A 277 -17.66 -29.51 -8.11
C ILE A 277 -18.41 -30.78 -8.49
N ASP A 278 -19.50 -30.67 -9.23
CA ASP A 278 -19.79 -31.48 -10.42
C ASP A 278 -21.03 -30.92 -11.17
N ALA A 279 -21.00 -31.03 -12.49
CA ALA A 279 -22.05 -30.63 -13.44
C ALA A 279 -22.63 -31.89 -14.13
N PRO A 280 -23.58 -31.78 -15.08
CA PRO A 280 -24.85 -31.03 -15.13
C PRO A 280 -26.05 -32.01 -15.30
N ASP A 281 -27.31 -31.57 -15.08
CA ASP A 281 -28.44 -31.95 -15.96
C ASP A 281 -29.80 -31.29 -15.62
N SER A 282 -30.45 -30.82 -16.70
CA SER A 282 -31.88 -30.75 -17.05
C SER A 282 -32.99 -30.21 -16.10
N TYR A 283 -33.65 -29.17 -16.65
CA TYR A 283 -35.09 -28.84 -16.68
C TYR A 283 -35.88 -28.32 -15.46
N SER A 284 -36.44 -27.12 -15.70
CA SER A 284 -37.86 -26.71 -15.59
C SER A 284 -38.26 -25.68 -14.52
N ASP A 285 -38.71 -24.53 -15.03
CA ASP A 285 -39.80 -23.65 -14.58
C ASP A 285 -39.96 -23.33 -13.09
N THR A 286 -39.67 -22.08 -12.69
CA THR A 286 -40.64 -20.94 -12.66
C THR A 286 -40.19 -19.88 -11.64
N THR A 287 -40.17 -18.62 -12.11
CA THR A 287 -40.22 -17.37 -11.32
C THR A 287 -39.28 -17.23 -10.11
N CYS A 288 -38.07 -16.70 -10.36
CA CYS A 288 -37.43 -15.79 -9.41
C CYS A 288 -36.60 -14.76 -10.18
N PHE A 289 -37.02 -13.50 -10.14
CA PHE A 289 -36.33 -12.39 -10.78
C PHE A 289 -34.92 -12.23 -10.17
N LEU A 290 -33.89 -12.53 -10.96
CA LEU A 290 -32.49 -12.25 -10.62
C LEU A 290 -32.26 -10.75 -10.46
N LYS A 291 -31.65 -10.35 -9.33
CA LYS A 291 -30.91 -9.08 -9.21
C LYS A 291 -29.56 -9.35 -8.53
N ALA A 292 -28.48 -9.02 -9.24
CA ALA A 292 -27.08 -9.13 -8.81
C ALA A 292 -26.64 -7.91 -7.97
N ILE A 293 -25.69 -8.11 -7.05
CA ILE A 293 -25.33 -7.15 -5.98
C ILE A 293 -23.81 -7.19 -5.66
N LEU A 294 -23.11 -6.04 -5.44
CA LEU A 294 -21.63 -5.92 -5.25
C LEU A 294 -21.21 -5.07 -4.00
N TYR A 295 -20.27 -5.54 -3.12
CA TYR A 295 -19.87 -4.97 -1.77
C TYR A 295 -18.36 -4.82 -1.42
N ARG A 296 -17.99 -3.77 -0.61
CA ARG A 296 -16.63 -3.18 -0.44
C ARG A 296 -15.92 -3.82 0.75
N LEU A 297 -14.77 -4.47 0.54
CA LEU A 297 -14.03 -5.15 1.60
C LEU A 297 -12.71 -4.45 1.89
N MET A 298 -12.50 -4.05 3.14
CA MET A 298 -11.22 -3.54 3.61
C MET A 298 -10.49 -4.67 4.34
N ILE A 299 -9.41 -5.16 3.75
CA ILE A 299 -8.71 -6.36 4.16
C ILE A 299 -7.32 -5.96 4.65
N SER A 300 -6.99 -6.26 5.90
CA SER A 300 -5.59 -6.30 6.32
C SER A 300 -5.11 -7.73 6.25
N LEU A 301 -4.03 -7.98 5.51
CA LEU A 301 -3.42 -9.28 5.33
C LEU A 301 -1.99 -9.26 5.89
N THR A 302 -1.58 -10.29 6.62
CA THR A 302 -0.20 -10.50 7.09
C THR A 302 0.44 -11.62 6.27
N ILE A 303 1.66 -11.40 5.77
CA ILE A 303 2.39 -12.41 4.97
C ILE A 303 2.91 -13.51 5.89
N PHE A 304 2.80 -14.77 5.44
CA PHE A 304 3.39 -15.92 6.11
C PHE A 304 4.65 -16.37 5.35
N CYS A 305 5.76 -16.57 6.07
CA CYS A 305 6.97 -17.20 5.54
C CYS A 305 7.06 -18.61 6.16
N PRO A 306 6.90 -19.69 5.38
CA PRO A 306 6.94 -21.05 5.92
C PRO A 306 8.37 -21.55 6.07
N ASP A 307 9.09 -21.13 7.11
CA ASP A 307 10.35 -21.79 7.49
C ASP A 307 10.18 -22.49 8.84
N SER A 308 9.67 -23.73 8.80
CA SER A 308 9.92 -24.82 9.77
C SER A 308 9.05 -26.04 9.42
N PHE A 309 9.36 -26.75 8.34
CA PHE A 309 9.01 -28.16 8.23
C PHE A 309 10.29 -28.98 8.36
N TYR A 310 10.53 -29.45 9.59
CA TYR A 310 11.40 -30.58 9.83
C TYR A 310 10.92 -31.75 8.97
N PHE A 311 11.80 -32.22 8.09
CA PHE A 311 11.72 -33.56 7.51
C PHE A 311 11.70 -34.56 8.68
N CYS A 312 10.52 -35.03 9.06
CA CYS A 312 10.43 -36.30 9.76
C CYS A 312 10.34 -37.38 8.68
N LYS A 313 11.48 -37.97 8.37
CA LYS A 313 11.54 -39.31 7.77
C LYS A 313 10.70 -40.25 8.64
N LEU A 314 9.72 -40.91 8.04
CA LEU A 314 9.45 -42.35 8.12
C LEU A 314 8.49 -42.71 6.98
#